data_AF-A0A523S605-F1
#
_entry.id   AF-A0A523S605-F1
#
_cell.length_a   1.000
_cell.length_b   1.000
_cell.length_c   1.000
_cell.angle_alpha   90.00
_cell.angle_beta   90.00
_cell.angle_gamma   90.00
#
_symmetry.space_group_name_H-M   'P 1'
#
loop_
_entity.id
_entity.type
_entity.pdbx_description
1 polymer ?
#
loop_
_entity_poly.entity_id
_entity_poly.type
_entity_poly.pdbx_seq_one_letter_code
_entity_poly.pdbx_strand_id
1 'polypeptide(L)'
;MGDRDLADCDALVKAAKKAYSMAGINNPLKEIDVAEISEEYTYQELLWMEGLGFCERGEGGRLIDRGVTKIKGKLPVNPSGGVLSGNPVGVAGMIRVAEAVLQLRGEAADRQVKGTQVALAHGVTGICGQHQCVMILGNR
;
A
#
# COMPACT_ATOMS: atom_id res chain seq x y z
N MET A 1 -5.86 27.69 -1.65
CA MET A 1 -4.98 26.52 -1.45
C MET A 1 -3.80 27.02 -0.66
N GLY A 2 -3.66 26.59 0.60
CA GLY A 2 -2.51 27.01 1.43
C GLY A 2 -1.25 26.21 1.10
N ASP A 3 -0.15 26.56 1.74
CA ASP A 3 1.10 25.81 1.62
C ASP A 3 0.92 24.38 2.13
N ARG A 4 1.48 23.42 1.39
CA ARG A 4 1.47 22.00 1.74
C ARG A 4 2.91 21.54 1.96
N ASP A 5 3.17 20.93 3.11
CA ASP A 5 4.40 20.16 3.31
C ASP A 5 4.36 18.90 2.45
N LEU A 6 5.26 18.80 1.46
CA LEU A 6 5.34 17.66 0.55
C LEU A 6 6.05 16.45 1.18
N ALA A 7 6.70 16.64 2.32
CA ALA A 7 7.18 15.55 3.17
C ALA A 7 6.06 14.95 4.04
N ASP A 8 4.83 15.46 3.94
CA ASP A 8 3.65 14.92 4.61
C ASP A 8 2.60 14.39 3.62
N CYS A 9 1.82 13.43 4.10
CA CYS A 9 0.84 12.67 3.33
C CYS A 9 -0.54 12.65 4.02
N ASP A 10 -0.96 13.76 4.62
CA ASP A 10 -2.25 13.94 5.30
C ASP A 10 -3.46 13.36 4.56
N ALA A 11 -3.53 13.52 3.23
CA ALA A 11 -4.61 12.96 2.43
C ALA A 11 -4.65 11.43 2.50
N LEU A 12 -3.48 10.78 2.47
CA LEU A 12 -3.35 9.34 2.61
C LEU A 12 -3.66 8.89 4.03
N VAL A 13 -3.17 9.59 5.05
CA VAL A 13 -3.47 9.28 6.46
C VAL A 13 -4.99 9.30 6.71
N LYS A 14 -5.69 10.29 6.16
CA LYS A 14 -7.17 10.40 6.25
C LYS A 14 -7.86 9.25 5.51
N ALA A 15 -7.42 8.94 4.29
CA ALA A 15 -7.97 7.84 3.50
C ALA A 15 -7.78 6.48 4.18
N ALA A 16 -6.56 6.21 4.69
CA ALA A 16 -6.21 5.00 5.40
C ALA A 16 -7.04 4.82 6.67
N LYS A 17 -7.13 5.85 7.52
CA LYS A 17 -7.96 5.81 8.75
C LYS A 17 -9.42 5.49 8.45
N LYS A 18 -9.97 6.08 7.37
CA LYS A 18 -11.36 5.79 6.96
C LYS A 18 -11.51 4.35 6.50
N ALA A 19 -10.61 3.86 5.66
CA ALA A 19 -10.63 2.48 5.18
C ALA A 19 -10.48 1.45 6.32
N TYR A 20 -9.54 1.69 7.24
CA TYR A 20 -9.32 0.84 8.41
C TYR A 20 -10.53 0.84 9.34
N SER A 21 -11.14 2.00 9.61
CA SER A 21 -12.36 2.08 10.40
C SER A 21 -13.53 1.31 9.76
N MET A 22 -13.65 1.34 8.43
CA MET A 22 -14.68 0.57 7.71
C MET A 22 -14.42 -0.94 7.75
N ALA A 23 -13.15 -1.34 7.72
CA ALA A 23 -12.73 -2.74 7.72
C ALA A 23 -12.53 -3.35 9.12
N GLY A 24 -12.59 -2.54 10.18
CA GLY A 24 -12.32 -2.96 11.55
C GLY A 24 -10.84 -3.25 11.86
N ILE A 25 -9.90 -2.65 11.10
CA ILE A 25 -8.45 -2.79 11.28
C ILE A 25 -7.97 -1.79 12.33
N ASN A 26 -7.20 -2.26 13.32
CA ASN A 26 -6.63 -1.42 14.38
C ASN A 26 -5.11 -1.30 14.27
N ASN A 27 -4.43 -2.38 13.85
CA ASN A 27 -2.99 -2.47 13.67
C ASN A 27 -2.70 -2.96 12.25
N PRO A 28 -2.59 -2.05 11.27
CA PRO A 28 -2.46 -2.42 9.86
C PRO A 28 -1.21 -3.29 9.59
N LEU A 29 -0.09 -3.05 10.28
CA LEU A 29 1.12 -3.87 10.15
C LEU A 29 0.95 -5.33 10.62
N LYS A 30 -0.06 -5.62 11.44
CA LYS A 30 -0.35 -6.98 11.93
C LYS A 30 -1.56 -7.63 11.26
N GLU A 31 -2.47 -6.83 10.74
CA GLU A 31 -3.78 -7.29 10.26
C GLU A 31 -3.91 -7.29 8.74
N ILE A 32 -2.95 -6.71 8.02
CA ILE A 32 -2.88 -6.75 6.56
C ILE A 32 -1.79 -7.75 6.17
N ASP A 33 -2.12 -8.67 5.27
CA ASP A 33 -1.22 -9.74 4.85
C ASP A 33 -0.38 -9.36 3.63
N VAL A 34 -0.88 -8.43 2.80
CA VAL A 34 -0.20 -7.92 1.61
C VAL A 34 -0.66 -6.50 1.29
N ALA A 35 0.26 -5.65 0.85
CA ALA A 35 -0.05 -4.29 0.41
C ALA A 35 0.45 -4.03 -1.01
N GLU A 36 -0.43 -3.53 -1.87
CA GLU A 36 -0.14 -3.07 -3.22
C GLU A 36 -0.28 -1.54 -3.23
N ILE A 37 0.86 -0.86 -3.27
CA ILE A 37 1.01 0.60 -3.18
C ILE A 37 1.15 1.16 -4.60
N SER A 38 0.60 2.36 -4.85
CA SER A 38 0.83 3.07 -6.11
C SER A 38 1.92 4.12 -5.93
N GLU A 39 3.18 3.70 -6.12
CA GLU A 39 4.38 4.55 -6.07
C GLU A 39 4.98 4.81 -7.47
N GLU A 40 4.82 6.03 -7.98
CA GLU A 40 5.43 6.43 -9.25
C GLU A 40 6.94 6.68 -9.12
N TYR A 41 7.42 6.92 -7.90
CA TYR A 41 8.82 7.21 -7.58
C TYR A 41 9.23 6.49 -6.30
N THR A 42 10.49 6.09 -6.19
CA THR A 42 11.00 5.26 -5.08
C THR A 42 10.76 5.86 -3.69
N TYR A 43 10.93 7.18 -3.54
CA TYR A 43 10.71 7.85 -2.26
C TYR A 43 9.24 7.74 -1.78
N GLN A 44 8.30 7.59 -2.72
CA GLN A 44 6.89 7.51 -2.40
C GLN A 44 6.55 6.23 -1.67
N GLU A 45 7.22 5.10 -1.95
CA GLU A 45 6.97 3.86 -1.19
C GLU A 45 7.21 4.10 0.31
N LEU A 46 8.31 4.78 0.66
CA LEU A 46 8.65 5.10 2.04
C LEU A 46 7.59 6.00 2.68
N LEU A 47 7.25 7.11 2.02
CA LEU A 47 6.29 8.08 2.51
C LEU A 47 4.87 7.50 2.61
N TRP A 48 4.47 6.64 1.66
CA TRP A 48 3.18 5.98 1.68
C TRP A 48 3.09 4.91 2.76
N MET A 49 4.14 4.15 3.04
CA MET A 49 4.15 3.20 4.17
C MET A 49 3.95 3.91 5.52
N GLU A 50 4.51 5.11 5.68
CA GLU A 50 4.28 5.96 6.85
C GLU A 50 2.83 6.46 6.89
N GLY A 51 2.31 6.98 5.77
CA GLY A 51 0.92 7.44 5.66
C GLY A 51 -0.14 6.36 5.83
N LEU A 52 0.17 5.13 5.44
CA LEU A 52 -0.65 3.93 5.64
C LEU A 52 -0.54 3.41 7.09
N GLY A 53 0.36 3.95 7.91
CA GLY A 53 0.51 3.57 9.32
C GLY A 53 1.22 2.22 9.52
N PHE A 54 2.04 1.79 8.58
CA PHE A 54 2.86 0.58 8.75
C PHE A 54 4.09 0.85 9.62
N CYS A 55 4.49 2.11 9.74
CA CYS A 55 5.57 2.57 10.61
C CYS A 55 5.37 4.04 10.97
N GLU A 56 6.16 4.53 11.92
CA GLU A 56 6.17 5.95 12.31
C GLU A 56 6.80 6.82 11.22
N ARG A 57 6.56 8.14 11.28
CA ARG A 57 7.16 9.12 10.35
C ARG A 57 8.69 9.02 10.36
N GLY A 58 9.30 8.95 9.17
CA GLY A 58 10.75 8.77 8.97
C GLY A 58 11.28 7.35 9.18
N GLU A 59 10.41 6.35 9.39
CA GLU A 59 10.80 4.95 9.58
C GLU A 59 10.59 4.08 8.33
N GLY A 60 10.06 4.61 7.22
CA GLY A 60 9.75 3.81 6.02
C GLY A 60 10.95 3.02 5.49
N GLY A 61 12.14 3.64 5.45
CA GLY A 61 13.37 2.97 5.03
C GLY A 61 13.77 1.79 5.94
N ARG A 62 13.49 1.88 7.24
CA ARG A 62 13.81 0.81 8.20
C ARG A 62 12.96 -0.44 8.01
N LEU A 63 11.75 -0.32 7.45
CA LEU A 63 10.96 -1.48 7.06
C LEU A 63 11.65 -2.27 5.96
N ILE A 64 12.21 -1.58 4.96
CA ILE A 64 12.96 -2.20 3.86
C ILE A 64 14.25 -2.83 4.37
N ASP A 65 15.04 -2.11 5.15
CA ASP A 65 16.33 -2.59 5.69
C ASP A 65 16.17 -3.86 6.53
N ARG A 66 15.09 -3.93 7.32
CA ARG A 66 14.76 -5.11 8.14
C ARG A 66 14.12 -6.24 7.33
N GLY A 67 13.87 -6.04 6.04
CA GLY A 67 13.23 -7.00 5.16
C GLY A 67 11.74 -7.23 5.46
N VAL A 68 11.09 -6.31 6.16
CA VAL A 68 9.66 -6.39 6.51
C VAL A 68 8.80 -6.45 5.24
N THR A 69 9.18 -5.69 4.22
CA THR A 69 8.44 -5.51 2.96
C THR A 69 8.71 -6.58 1.91
N LYS A 70 9.67 -7.47 2.14
CA LYS A 70 9.99 -8.55 1.20
C LYS A 70 8.81 -9.52 1.05
N ILE A 71 8.77 -10.28 -0.04
CA ILE A 71 7.69 -11.26 -0.30
C ILE A 71 7.51 -12.31 0.81
N LYS A 72 8.57 -12.63 1.56
CA LYS A 72 8.53 -13.51 2.75
C LYS A 72 8.65 -12.74 4.07
N GLY A 73 8.59 -11.42 4.01
CA GLY A 73 8.62 -10.52 5.15
C GLY A 73 7.29 -10.53 5.89
N LYS A 74 7.21 -9.72 6.94
CA LYS A 74 6.01 -9.63 7.78
C LYS A 74 4.83 -8.97 7.07
N LEU A 75 5.10 -8.00 6.19
CA LEU A 75 4.09 -7.34 5.36
C LEU A 75 4.68 -7.16 3.96
N PRO A 76 4.53 -8.15 3.06
CA PRO A 76 4.91 -7.99 1.66
C PRO A 76 4.28 -6.74 1.04
N VAL A 77 5.13 -5.85 0.53
CA VAL A 77 4.72 -4.65 -0.22
C VAL A 77 5.08 -4.85 -1.68
N ASN A 78 4.12 -4.60 -2.56
CA ASN A 78 4.26 -4.68 -4.01
C ASN A 78 4.83 -6.01 -4.54
N PRO A 79 4.33 -7.20 -4.13
CA PRO A 79 4.71 -8.45 -4.77
C PRO A 79 4.47 -8.47 -6.29
N SER A 80 3.58 -7.63 -6.83
CA SER A 80 3.44 -7.42 -8.29
C SER A 80 4.67 -6.81 -8.97
N GLY A 81 5.62 -6.27 -8.21
CA GLY A 81 6.70 -5.41 -8.69
C GLY A 81 6.35 -3.92 -8.63
N GLY A 82 5.11 -3.57 -8.22
CA GLY A 82 4.69 -2.19 -8.01
C GLY A 82 4.57 -1.37 -9.29
N VAL A 83 4.38 -0.06 -9.15
CA VAL A 83 4.33 0.87 -10.28
C VAL A 83 5.73 1.14 -10.83
N LEU A 84 6.77 0.95 -10.03
CA LEU A 84 8.17 1.07 -10.45
C LEU A 84 8.57 0.07 -11.55
N SER A 85 7.94 -1.11 -11.59
CA SER A 85 8.18 -2.11 -12.64
C SER A 85 7.33 -1.88 -13.91
N GLY A 86 6.38 -0.95 -13.86
CA GLY A 86 5.52 -0.58 -14.99
C GLY A 86 4.42 0.39 -14.56
N ASN A 87 4.39 1.58 -15.17
CA ASN A 87 3.44 2.64 -14.82
C ASN A 87 2.37 2.86 -15.91
N PRO A 88 1.26 2.11 -15.88
CA PRO A 88 0.10 2.37 -16.72
C PRO A 88 -0.73 3.50 -16.09
N VAL A 89 -0.32 4.73 -16.41
CA VAL A 89 -0.94 5.96 -15.93
C VAL A 89 -2.46 5.91 -16.14
N GLY A 90 -3.22 6.26 -15.10
CA GLY A 90 -4.68 6.27 -15.11
C GLY A 90 -5.34 4.97 -14.61
N VAL A 91 -4.65 3.83 -14.66
CA VAL A 91 -5.18 2.53 -14.17
C VAL A 91 -4.32 1.88 -13.08
N ALA A 92 -3.20 2.51 -12.69
CA ALA A 92 -2.27 1.98 -11.69
C ALA A 92 -2.98 1.49 -10.41
N GLY A 93 -3.87 2.30 -9.82
CA GLY A 93 -4.64 1.90 -8.62
C GLY A 93 -5.58 0.71 -8.85
N MET A 94 -6.18 0.59 -10.04
CA MET A 94 -7.03 -0.56 -10.38
C MET A 94 -6.22 -1.85 -10.54
N ILE A 95 -4.98 -1.76 -11.01
CA ILE A 95 -4.09 -2.92 -11.09
C ILE A 95 -3.69 -3.38 -9.69
N ARG A 96 -3.47 -2.48 -8.73
CA ARG A 96 -3.24 -2.84 -7.33
C ARG A 96 -4.42 -3.61 -6.75
N VAL A 97 -5.65 -3.20 -7.08
CA VAL A 97 -6.87 -3.95 -6.71
C VAL A 97 -6.90 -5.32 -7.37
N ALA A 98 -6.61 -5.41 -8.67
CA ALA A 98 -6.58 -6.68 -9.38
C ALA A 98 -5.56 -7.65 -8.77
N GLU A 99 -4.35 -7.17 -8.46
CA GLU A 99 -3.34 -7.96 -7.77
C GLU A 99 -3.79 -8.41 -6.38
N ALA A 100 -4.36 -7.49 -5.57
CA ALA A 100 -4.90 -7.84 -4.27
C ALA A 100 -5.93 -8.98 -4.34
N VAL A 101 -6.80 -8.96 -5.36
CA VAL A 101 -7.75 -10.06 -5.62
C VAL A 101 -7.04 -11.35 -6.01
N LEU A 102 -6.02 -11.32 -6.86
CA LEU A 102 -5.24 -12.51 -7.21
C LEU A 102 -4.56 -13.11 -5.98
N GLN A 103 -3.97 -12.28 -5.12
CA GLN A 103 -3.32 -12.69 -3.88
C GLN A 103 -4.33 -13.36 -2.93
N LEU A 104 -5.51 -12.76 -2.76
CA LEU A 104 -6.60 -13.32 -1.96
C LEU A 104 -7.09 -14.66 -2.52
N ARG A 105 -7.18 -14.81 -3.84
CA ARG A 105 -7.65 -16.06 -4.47
C ARG A 105 -6.62 -17.18 -4.52
N GLY A 106 -5.35 -16.91 -4.21
CA GLY A 106 -4.29 -17.88 -4.42
C GLY A 106 -3.86 -18.02 -5.88
N GLU A 107 -4.15 -17.01 -6.71
CA GLU A 107 -3.97 -17.03 -8.18
C GLU A 107 -2.78 -16.16 -8.63
N ALA A 108 -1.97 -15.63 -7.71
CA ALA A 108 -0.87 -14.71 -8.03
C ALA A 108 0.42 -15.39 -8.53
N ALA A 109 0.35 -16.65 -8.97
CA ALA A 109 1.48 -17.41 -9.53
C ALA A 109 2.75 -17.36 -8.63
N ASP A 110 3.92 -17.11 -9.21
CA ASP A 110 5.21 -17.14 -8.49
C ASP A 110 5.37 -16.06 -7.41
N ARG A 111 4.52 -15.01 -7.46
CA ARG A 111 4.52 -13.91 -6.48
C ARG A 111 3.46 -14.07 -5.39
N GLN A 112 2.86 -15.25 -5.27
CA GLN A 112 1.84 -15.54 -4.26
C GLN A 112 2.38 -15.41 -2.83
N VAL A 113 1.73 -14.54 -2.04
CA VAL A 113 1.89 -14.47 -0.59
C VAL A 113 1.02 -15.54 0.04
N LYS A 114 1.61 -16.41 0.86
CA LYS A 114 0.90 -17.55 1.45
C LYS A 114 -0.06 -17.09 2.54
N GLY A 115 -1.30 -17.59 2.49
CA GLY A 115 -2.27 -17.40 3.56
C GLY A 115 -2.97 -16.04 3.56
N THR A 116 -2.84 -15.23 2.51
CA THR A 116 -3.49 -13.91 2.38
C THR A 116 -5.00 -13.99 2.63
N GLN A 117 -5.47 -13.31 3.66
CA GLN A 117 -6.89 -13.14 4.00
C GLN A 117 -7.33 -11.68 3.91
N VAL A 118 -6.41 -10.73 4.09
CA VAL A 118 -6.63 -9.29 4.05
C VAL A 118 -5.55 -8.64 3.18
N ALA A 119 -5.98 -7.92 2.15
CA ALA A 119 -5.11 -7.21 1.23
C ALA A 119 -5.44 -5.72 1.19
N LEU A 120 -4.40 -4.89 1.11
CA LEU A 120 -4.53 -3.46 0.88
C LEU A 120 -4.18 -3.12 -0.57
N ALA A 121 -5.04 -2.34 -1.21
CA ALA A 121 -4.74 -1.72 -2.50
C ALA A 121 -4.81 -0.20 -2.35
N HIS A 122 -3.82 0.48 -2.91
CA HIS A 122 -3.70 1.93 -2.84
C HIS A 122 -3.64 2.53 -4.25
N GLY A 123 -4.35 3.65 -4.43
CA GLY A 123 -4.35 4.45 -5.65
C GLY A 123 -4.00 5.89 -5.34
N VAL A 124 -3.21 6.51 -6.21
CA VAL A 124 -2.80 7.92 -6.12
C VAL A 124 -3.01 8.64 -7.44
N THR A 125 -3.38 9.92 -7.38
CA THR A 125 -3.37 10.83 -8.54
C THR A 125 -3.24 12.29 -8.10
N GLY A 126 -3.05 13.19 -9.07
CA GLY A 126 -2.84 14.62 -8.86
C GLY A 126 -1.41 14.98 -8.48
N ILE A 127 -1.09 16.26 -8.62
CA ILE A 127 0.26 16.78 -8.43
C ILE A 127 0.73 16.50 -6.99
N CYS A 128 1.90 15.88 -6.84
CA CYS A 128 2.45 15.49 -5.55
C CYS A 128 1.49 14.62 -4.70
N GLY A 129 0.75 13.70 -5.32
CA GLY A 129 -0.14 12.77 -4.63
C GLY A 129 -1.25 13.46 -3.83
N GLN A 130 -1.90 14.46 -4.43
CA GLN A 130 -3.01 15.21 -3.83
C GLN A 130 -4.22 14.33 -3.51
N HIS A 131 -4.50 13.33 -4.34
CA HIS A 131 -5.66 12.45 -4.22
C HIS A 131 -5.19 11.05 -3.91
N GLN A 132 -5.76 10.47 -2.85
CA GLN A 132 -5.34 9.21 -2.27
C GLN A 132 -6.59 8.35 -2.05
N CYS A 133 -6.52 7.08 -2.46
CA CYS A 133 -7.57 6.10 -2.24
C CYS A 133 -6.95 4.85 -1.60
N VAL A 134 -7.58 4.35 -0.55
CA VAL A 134 -7.17 3.12 0.14
C VAL A 134 -8.36 2.17 0.15
N MET A 135 -8.12 0.95 -0.30
CA MET A 135 -9.10 -0.12 -0.36
C MET A 135 -8.58 -1.30 0.44
N ILE A 136 -9.44 -1.84 1.31
CA ILE A 136 -9.19 -3.08 2.04
C ILE A 136 -10.09 -4.15 1.43
N LEU A 137 -9.47 -5.25 1.02
CA LEU A 137 -10.13 -6.42 0.46
C LEU A 137 -9.89 -7.61 1.37
N GLY A 138 -10.85 -8.52 1.49
CA GLY A 138 -10.67 -9.74 2.26
C GLY A 138 -11.62 -10.86 1.85
N ASN A 139 -11.27 -12.09 2.25
CA ASN A 139 -12.01 -13.32 1.93
C ASN A 139 -13.00 -13.76 3.03
N ARG A 140 -13.50 -12.82 3.85
CA ARG A 140 -14.50 -13.13 4.90
C ARG A 140 -15.89 -13.28 4.34
#